data_AF-A0A524A5Y0-F1
#
_entry.id   AF-A0A524A5Y0-F1
#
_cell.length_a   1.000
_cell.length_b   1.000
_cell.length_c   1.000
_cell.angle_alpha   90.00
_cell.angle_beta   90.00
_cell.angle_gamma   90.00
#
_symmetry.space_group_name_H-M   'P 1'
#
loop_
_entity.id
_entity.type
_entity.pdbx_description
1 polymer ?
#
loop_
_entity_poly.entity_id
_entity_poly.type
_entity_poly.pdbx_seq_one_letter_code
_entity_poly.pdbx_strand_id
1 'polypeptide(L)'
;MEWGLRDYGTDSVRIWGGLPECEHEWGESLPAAKDDHRNIGFAERSKEDYIGGGHKKVTIAENHPSEAGQLCSECGAWRGSLGLEPHPQLFVDSIVEICREIKRVLKPGGTFWLNLGDTYYGSGGKGGQYEKFMPDKGQPAHYRQSSKSRSNWLQPKQLLGMPWRVAIALQHDAWILRNDIIWHKPNHMPSSVKDRLTISYEHVFLFVKQRRYYFDLDAIRKPLSKGTLLRIRQKNIENQPGGPKTLALRRERSET
;
A
#
# COMPACT_ATOMS: atom_id res chain seq x y z
N MET A 1 3.84 -5.56 -1.58
CA MET A 1 2.59 -5.87 -0.83
C MET A 1 1.75 -4.60 -0.76
N GLU A 2 0.43 -4.70 -0.86
CA GLU A 2 -0.51 -3.56 -0.89
C GLU A 2 -1.65 -3.85 0.09
N TRP A 3 -2.09 -2.86 0.84
CA TRP A 3 -3.21 -2.99 1.78
C TRP A 3 -4.54 -3.06 1.03
N GLY A 4 -5.44 -3.93 1.45
CA GLY A 4 -6.83 -4.03 0.98
C GLY A 4 -7.04 -4.80 -0.32
N LEU A 5 -6.04 -5.52 -0.84
CA LEU A 5 -6.08 -6.15 -2.17
C LEU A 5 -5.73 -7.64 -2.21
N ARG A 6 -5.24 -8.23 -1.13
CA ARG A 6 -4.75 -9.61 -1.13
C ARG A 6 -5.38 -10.43 -0.02
N ASP A 7 -6.02 -11.53 -0.41
CA ASP A 7 -6.43 -12.60 0.49
C ASP A 7 -5.47 -13.77 0.30
N TYR A 8 -4.94 -14.28 1.41
CA TYR A 8 -4.02 -15.42 1.45
C TYR A 8 -4.72 -16.72 1.89
N GLY A 9 -6.06 -16.73 1.94
CA GLY A 9 -6.89 -17.88 2.30
C GLY A 9 -7.04 -18.07 3.81
N THR A 10 -7.86 -19.04 4.20
CA THR A 10 -8.23 -19.29 5.61
C THR A 10 -7.04 -19.66 6.50
N ASP A 11 -6.02 -20.31 5.94
CA ASP A 11 -4.81 -20.73 6.67
C ASP A 11 -3.93 -19.55 7.10
N SER A 12 -4.18 -18.37 6.54
CA SER A 12 -3.45 -17.13 6.84
C SER A 12 -4.08 -16.29 7.95
N VAL A 13 -5.27 -16.68 8.44
CA VAL A 13 -5.95 -15.95 9.51
C VAL A 13 -5.15 -16.04 10.81
N ARG A 14 -4.81 -14.89 11.37
CA ARG A 14 -4.10 -14.76 12.66
C ARG A 14 -4.80 -13.73 13.54
N ILE A 15 -4.43 -13.71 14.81
CA ILE A 15 -4.80 -12.65 15.75
C ILE A 15 -3.64 -11.65 15.78
N TRP A 16 -3.96 -10.37 15.59
CA TRP A 16 -3.04 -9.25 15.49
C TRP A 16 -3.31 -8.26 16.63
N GLY A 17 -2.24 -7.74 17.25
CA GLY A 17 -2.35 -6.79 18.35
C GLY A 17 -3.06 -7.34 19.60
N GLY A 18 -3.62 -6.43 20.39
CA GLY A 18 -4.30 -6.75 21.65
C GLY A 18 -3.38 -6.80 22.87
N LEU A 19 -3.99 -7.14 24.01
CA LEU A 19 -3.28 -7.31 25.28
C LEU A 19 -2.79 -8.76 25.39
N PRO A 20 -1.52 -9.01 25.81
CA PRO A 20 -0.96 -10.35 25.87
C PRO A 20 -1.76 -11.36 26.70
N GLU A 21 -2.43 -10.90 27.76
CA GLU A 21 -3.18 -11.73 28.71
C GLU A 21 -4.69 -11.77 28.42
N CYS A 22 -5.13 -11.30 27.24
CA CYS A 22 -6.54 -11.31 26.87
C CYS A 22 -6.93 -12.67 26.27
N GLU A 23 -7.97 -13.31 26.81
CA GLU A 23 -8.52 -14.56 26.25
C GLU A 23 -9.23 -14.36 24.89
N HIS A 24 -9.43 -13.10 24.50
CA HIS A 24 -10.12 -12.63 23.30
C HIS A 24 -11.57 -13.11 23.15
N GLU A 25 -12.50 -12.19 23.35
CA GLU A 25 -13.92 -12.40 23.03
C GLU A 25 -14.27 -11.75 21.68
N TRP A 26 -14.93 -12.50 20.80
CA TRP A 26 -15.24 -12.13 19.42
C TRP A 26 -16.75 -11.96 19.23
N GLY A 27 -17.17 -10.94 18.48
CA GLY A 27 -18.58 -10.74 18.15
C GLY A 27 -19.14 -11.77 17.17
N GLU A 28 -20.47 -11.84 17.06
CA GLU A 28 -21.15 -12.70 16.08
C GLU A 28 -20.89 -12.25 14.64
N SER A 29 -20.68 -13.22 13.74
CA SER A 29 -20.57 -12.99 12.30
C SER A 29 -21.89 -12.46 11.74
N LEU A 30 -21.89 -11.27 11.16
CA LEU A 30 -23.08 -10.76 10.48
C LEU A 30 -23.28 -11.52 9.15
N PRO A 31 -24.52 -11.83 8.76
CA PRO A 31 -24.80 -12.42 7.46
C PRO A 31 -24.32 -11.48 6.35
N ALA A 32 -23.72 -12.06 5.30
CA ALA A 32 -23.21 -11.31 4.15
C ALA A 32 -24.25 -10.29 3.68
N ALA A 33 -23.84 -9.01 3.62
CA ALA A 33 -24.65 -7.98 2.98
C ALA A 33 -24.99 -8.46 1.57
N LYS A 34 -26.28 -8.57 1.26
CA LYS A 34 -26.75 -8.86 -0.09
C LYS A 34 -26.26 -7.71 -0.99
N ASP A 35 -25.48 -8.03 -2.02
CA ASP A 35 -25.13 -7.09 -3.08
C ASP A 35 -26.42 -6.72 -3.83
N ASP A 36 -27.16 -5.74 -3.31
CA ASP A 36 -28.24 -5.12 -4.07
C ASP A 36 -27.56 -4.16 -5.05
N HIS A 37 -27.23 -4.66 -6.24
CA HIS A 37 -26.76 -3.86 -7.38
C HIS A 37 -27.86 -2.93 -7.92
N ARG A 38 -28.57 -2.20 -7.05
CA ARG A 38 -29.64 -1.28 -7.42
C ARG A 38 -29.24 0.15 -7.08
N ASN A 39 -29.06 0.91 -8.17
CA ASN A 39 -29.20 2.36 -8.29
C ASN A 39 -28.06 3.26 -7.80
N ILE A 40 -27.02 3.37 -8.62
CA ILE A 40 -26.47 4.69 -8.97
C ILE A 40 -26.99 5.05 -10.37
N GLY A 41 -28.28 5.40 -10.41
CA GLY A 41 -28.91 5.90 -11.62
C GLY A 41 -28.49 7.33 -11.87
N PHE A 42 -27.77 7.56 -12.97
CA PHE A 42 -27.93 8.78 -13.74
C PHE A 42 -29.41 8.90 -14.10
N ALA A 43 -30.03 10.01 -13.71
CA ALA A 43 -31.38 10.31 -14.11
C ALA A 43 -31.40 10.68 -15.60
N GLU A 44 -31.91 9.79 -16.45
CA GLU A 44 -32.64 10.18 -17.65
C GLU A 44 -33.85 9.25 -17.82
N ARG A 45 -35.05 9.84 -17.79
CA ARG A 45 -36.28 9.21 -18.30
C ARG A 45 -36.17 9.18 -19.83
N SER A 46 -36.72 8.18 -20.52
CA SER A 46 -38.16 8.05 -20.75
C SER A 46 -38.47 6.67 -21.33
N LYS A 47 -39.55 6.03 -20.84
CA LYS A 47 -40.89 5.87 -21.44
C LYS A 47 -40.97 4.58 -22.27
N GLU A 48 -41.92 3.75 -21.84
CA GLU A 48 -42.57 2.70 -22.62
C GLU A 48 -41.62 1.67 -23.24
N ASP A 49 -41.55 0.44 -22.67
CA ASP A 49 -41.53 -0.80 -23.48
C ASP A 49 -41.38 -2.11 -22.64
N TYR A 50 -42.45 -2.92 -22.71
CA TYR A 50 -42.61 -4.38 -22.51
C TYR A 50 -42.18 -5.02 -21.18
N ILE A 51 -43.10 -5.43 -20.28
CA ILE A 51 -43.97 -6.64 -20.31
C ILE A 51 -43.23 -7.90 -20.76
N GLY A 52 -42.98 -8.83 -19.83
CA GLY A 52 -42.63 -10.22 -20.15
C GLY A 52 -41.83 -10.91 -19.06
N GLY A 53 -42.47 -11.82 -18.32
CA GLY A 53 -41.88 -12.54 -17.19
C GLY A 53 -40.71 -13.47 -17.55
N GLY A 54 -39.87 -13.73 -16.54
CA GLY A 54 -38.84 -14.75 -16.59
C GLY A 54 -38.35 -15.06 -15.18
N HIS A 55 -38.68 -16.26 -14.69
CA HIS A 55 -38.28 -16.79 -13.39
C HIS A 55 -36.76 -16.64 -13.17
N LYS A 56 -36.34 -15.86 -12.16
CA LYS A 56 -34.94 -15.85 -11.74
C LYS A 56 -34.64 -17.15 -10.99
N LYS A 57 -33.92 -18.07 -11.65
CA LYS A 57 -33.15 -19.10 -10.95
C LYS A 57 -32.19 -18.38 -10.01
N VAL A 58 -32.42 -18.58 -8.71
CA VAL A 58 -31.48 -18.20 -7.66
C VAL A 58 -30.31 -19.19 -7.76
N THR A 59 -29.21 -18.78 -8.38
CA THR A 59 -27.91 -19.39 -8.09
C THR A 59 -27.45 -18.83 -6.76
N ILE A 60 -27.30 -19.71 -5.77
CA ILE A 60 -26.65 -19.40 -4.50
C ILE A 60 -25.21 -19.04 -4.86
N ALA A 61 -24.88 -17.75 -4.89
CA ALA A 61 -23.50 -17.32 -4.87
C ALA A 61 -22.93 -17.73 -3.51
N GLU A 62 -21.84 -18.48 -3.51
CA GLU A 62 -21.03 -18.84 -2.36
C GLU A 62 -20.34 -17.57 -1.81
N ASN A 63 -21.13 -16.64 -1.27
CA ASN A 63 -20.66 -15.38 -0.73
C ASN A 63 -20.31 -15.59 0.74
N HIS A 64 -19.02 -15.48 1.06
CA HIS A 64 -18.51 -15.52 2.43
C HIS A 64 -19.27 -14.53 3.36
N PRO A 65 -19.65 -14.96 4.58
CA PRO A 65 -20.33 -14.11 5.56
C PRO A 65 -19.54 -12.82 5.85
N SER A 66 -20.22 -11.73 6.15
CA SER A 66 -19.56 -10.44 6.41
C SER A 66 -18.82 -10.44 7.75
N GLU A 67 -17.62 -9.85 7.74
CA GLU A 67 -16.57 -9.80 8.76
C GLU A 67 -16.89 -9.06 10.08
N ALA A 68 -18.16 -8.87 10.41
CA ALA A 68 -18.51 -8.38 11.74
C ALA A 68 -18.10 -9.44 12.78
N GLY A 69 -17.41 -9.04 13.85
CA GLY A 69 -16.91 -9.97 14.88
C GLY A 69 -15.41 -10.27 14.83
N GLN A 70 -14.66 -9.71 13.87
CA GLN A 70 -13.21 -9.90 13.79
C GLN A 70 -12.39 -9.04 14.76
N LEU A 71 -13.00 -8.12 15.50
CA LEU A 71 -12.31 -7.34 16.53
C LEU A 71 -12.70 -7.85 17.90
N CYS A 72 -11.70 -7.99 18.77
CA CYS A 72 -11.91 -8.38 20.15
C CYS A 72 -12.57 -7.24 20.92
N SER A 73 -13.68 -7.54 21.60
CA SER A 73 -14.43 -6.55 22.39
C SER A 73 -13.63 -5.97 23.56
N GLU A 74 -12.70 -6.74 24.11
CA GLU A 74 -11.98 -6.39 25.35
C GLU A 74 -10.65 -5.68 25.09
N CYS A 75 -9.87 -6.12 24.11
CA CYS A 75 -8.52 -5.59 23.86
C CYS A 75 -8.32 -4.97 22.47
N GLY A 76 -9.32 -5.03 21.59
CA GLY A 76 -9.21 -4.50 20.23
C GLY A 76 -8.28 -5.27 19.29
N ALA A 77 -7.81 -6.45 19.68
CA ALA A 77 -7.10 -7.36 18.77
C ALA A 77 -7.94 -7.65 17.53
N TRP A 78 -7.29 -7.79 16.37
CA TRP A 78 -7.98 -8.10 15.12
C TRP A 78 -7.65 -9.52 14.66
N ARG A 79 -8.69 -10.29 14.31
CA ARG A 79 -8.58 -11.64 13.75
C ARG A 79 -8.84 -11.61 12.25
N GLY A 80 -7.79 -11.79 11.46
CA GLY A 80 -7.90 -11.80 10.00
C GLY A 80 -6.58 -12.05 9.29
N SER A 81 -6.64 -11.98 7.96
CA SER A 81 -5.50 -12.25 7.07
C SER A 81 -4.78 -10.95 6.71
N LEU A 82 -3.45 -10.94 6.82
CA LEU A 82 -2.63 -9.76 6.52
C LEU A 82 -2.99 -9.14 5.15
N GLY A 83 -3.27 -7.84 5.14
CA GLY A 83 -3.72 -7.12 3.94
C GLY A 83 -5.24 -6.97 3.82
N LEU A 84 -6.03 -7.60 4.70
CA LEU A 84 -7.48 -7.44 4.80
C LEU A 84 -7.90 -6.67 6.07
N GLU A 85 -6.99 -5.90 6.66
CA GLU A 85 -7.26 -5.17 7.89
C GLU A 85 -8.40 -4.15 7.68
N PRO A 86 -9.32 -4.01 8.64
CA PRO A 86 -10.46 -3.09 8.51
C PRO A 86 -10.04 -1.62 8.61
N HIS A 87 -8.82 -1.33 9.07
CA HIS A 87 -8.30 0.02 9.15
C HIS A 87 -6.84 0.05 8.72
N PRO A 88 -6.39 1.03 7.93
CA PRO A 88 -5.01 1.08 7.44
C PRO A 88 -3.98 1.15 8.57
N GLN A 89 -4.32 1.72 9.73
CA GLN A 89 -3.42 1.69 10.89
C GLN A 89 -3.20 0.26 11.42
N LEU A 90 -4.22 -0.61 11.42
CA LEU A 90 -4.02 -2.01 11.81
C LEU A 90 -3.05 -2.71 10.86
N PHE A 91 -3.08 -2.38 9.56
CA PHE A 91 -2.10 -2.93 8.63
C PHE A 91 -0.68 -2.48 8.95
N VAL A 92 -0.51 -1.19 9.26
CA VAL A 92 0.79 -0.66 9.69
C VAL A 92 1.28 -1.41 10.93
N ASP A 93 0.42 -1.59 11.91
CA ASP A 93 0.75 -2.26 13.17
C ASP A 93 1.09 -3.75 12.96
N SER A 94 0.30 -4.47 12.15
CA SER A 94 0.58 -5.86 11.76
C SER A 94 1.94 -6.00 11.06
N ILE A 95 2.28 -5.07 10.14
CA ILE A 95 3.58 -5.07 9.49
C ILE A 95 4.70 -4.80 10.50
N VAL A 96 4.50 -3.90 11.46
CA VAL A 96 5.47 -3.64 12.53
C VAL A 96 5.68 -4.90 13.39
N GLU A 97 4.61 -5.61 13.76
CA GLU A 97 4.69 -6.87 14.51
C GLU A 97 5.52 -7.93 13.77
N ILE A 98 5.25 -8.15 12.48
CA ILE A 98 6.06 -9.04 11.64
C ILE A 98 7.52 -8.57 11.61
N CYS A 99 7.73 -7.26 11.45
CA CYS A 99 9.07 -6.71 11.34
C CYS A 99 9.84 -6.83 12.67
N ARG A 100 9.19 -6.84 13.84
CA ARG A 100 9.87 -7.14 15.12
C ARG A 100 10.46 -8.53 15.11
N GLU A 101 9.72 -9.53 14.60
CA GLU A 101 10.23 -10.90 14.47
C GLU A 101 11.35 -11.00 13.43
N ILE A 102 11.23 -10.30 12.30
CA ILE A 102 12.31 -10.21 11.31
C ILE A 102 13.56 -9.61 11.97
N LYS A 103 13.42 -8.51 12.71
CA LYS A 103 14.52 -7.84 13.41
C LYS A 103 15.17 -8.75 14.45
N ARG A 104 14.38 -9.58 15.15
CA ARG A 104 14.86 -10.54 16.14
C ARG A 104 15.82 -11.55 15.51
N VAL A 105 15.44 -12.13 14.37
CA VAL A 105 16.25 -13.17 13.68
C VAL A 105 17.36 -12.58 12.78
N LEU A 106 17.26 -11.31 12.40
CA LEU A 106 18.26 -10.66 11.57
C LEU A 106 19.61 -10.56 12.32
N LYS A 107 20.68 -11.01 11.65
CA LYS A 107 22.07 -10.86 12.13
C LYS A 107 22.36 -9.38 12.42
N PRO A 108 23.27 -9.07 13.38
CA PRO A 108 23.61 -7.67 13.68
C PRO A 108 24.04 -6.86 12.44
N GLY A 109 24.80 -7.47 11.54
CA GLY A 109 25.22 -6.83 10.28
C GLY A 109 24.24 -6.97 9.10
N GLY A 110 23.06 -7.54 9.30
CA GLY A 110 22.09 -7.82 8.25
C GLY A 110 21.34 -6.57 7.76
N THR A 111 20.83 -6.66 6.55
CA THR A 111 19.93 -5.68 5.94
C THR A 111 18.57 -6.32 5.66
N PHE A 112 17.50 -5.53 5.70
CA PHE A 112 16.14 -5.94 5.37
C PHE A 112 15.60 -5.01 4.28
N TRP A 113 15.01 -5.62 3.25
CA TRP A 113 14.49 -4.91 2.09
C TRP A 113 12.98 -5.14 2.02
N LEU A 114 12.21 -4.05 2.05
CA LEU A 114 10.76 -4.09 2.10
C LEU A 114 10.17 -3.40 0.87
N ASN A 115 9.49 -4.18 0.03
CA ASN A 115 8.76 -3.64 -1.12
C ASN A 115 7.27 -3.42 -0.79
N LEU A 116 6.81 -2.18 -0.92
CA LEU A 116 5.42 -1.77 -0.68
C LEU A 116 4.88 -0.88 -1.79
N GLY A 117 3.67 -1.24 -2.25
CA GLY A 117 2.83 -0.38 -3.08
C GLY A 117 1.89 0.44 -2.21
N ASP A 118 1.36 1.52 -2.77
CA ASP A 118 0.43 2.40 -2.09
C ASP A 118 -1.02 2.12 -2.50
N THR A 119 -1.95 2.42 -1.61
CA THR A 119 -3.38 2.18 -1.79
C THR A 119 -4.14 3.50 -1.67
N TYR A 120 -5.26 3.61 -2.35
CA TYR A 120 -6.16 4.76 -2.23
C TYR A 120 -7.35 4.45 -1.34
N TYR A 121 -7.80 5.44 -0.57
CA TYR A 121 -9.04 5.38 0.18
C TYR A 121 -10.24 5.70 -0.73
N GLY A 122 -11.25 4.83 -0.81
CA GLY A 122 -12.38 5.03 -1.73
C GLY A 122 -13.53 4.02 -1.62
N SER A 123 -14.70 4.44 -2.11
CA SER A 123 -16.04 3.88 -1.83
C SER A 123 -16.48 2.68 -2.68
N GLY A 124 -15.55 1.82 -3.11
CA GLY A 124 -15.85 0.75 -4.09
C GLY A 124 -15.65 -0.69 -3.61
N GLY A 125 -15.05 -0.89 -2.43
CA GLY A 125 -14.96 -2.19 -1.78
C GLY A 125 -15.81 -2.22 -0.52
N LYS A 126 -16.04 -3.41 0.06
CA LYS A 126 -16.70 -3.62 1.36
C LYS A 126 -16.10 -2.79 2.52
N GLY A 127 -15.02 -2.04 2.29
CA GLY A 127 -14.40 -1.13 3.24
C GLY A 127 -14.97 0.28 3.38
N GLY A 128 -16.22 0.52 2.95
CA GLY A 128 -16.89 1.81 3.19
C GLY A 128 -17.60 1.90 4.55
N GLN A 129 -17.70 0.82 5.32
CA GLN A 129 -18.55 0.74 6.52
C GLN A 129 -17.78 0.60 7.84
N TYR A 130 -16.49 0.93 7.87
CA TYR A 130 -15.63 0.69 9.04
C TYR A 130 -16.00 1.51 10.30
N GLU A 131 -16.73 2.62 10.14
CA GLU A 131 -17.19 3.46 11.26
C GLU A 131 -18.04 2.70 12.30
N LYS A 132 -18.63 1.55 11.92
CA LYS A 132 -19.53 0.78 12.80
C LYS A 132 -18.88 -0.36 13.57
N PHE A 133 -17.60 -0.67 13.32
CA PHE A 133 -16.96 -1.90 13.82
C PHE A 133 -15.87 -1.68 14.88
N MET A 134 -15.51 -0.43 15.19
CA MET A 134 -14.50 -0.11 16.21
C MET A 134 -15.14 -0.12 17.62
N PRO A 135 -14.75 -1.03 18.53
CA PRO A 135 -15.21 -0.99 19.91
C PRO A 135 -14.76 0.30 20.61
N ASP A 136 -15.67 0.94 21.32
CA ASP A 136 -15.45 2.25 21.96
C ASP A 136 -14.54 2.16 23.21
N LYS A 137 -14.25 0.95 23.70
CA LYS A 137 -13.46 0.72 24.93
C LYS A 137 -12.08 0.14 24.59
N GLY A 138 -11.04 0.64 25.26
CA GLY A 138 -9.68 0.07 25.21
C GLY A 138 -8.76 0.54 24.07
N GLN A 139 -9.26 1.31 23.10
CA GLN A 139 -8.45 1.70 21.94
C GLN A 139 -7.59 2.97 22.16
N PRO A 140 -6.40 3.06 21.54
CA PRO A 140 -5.64 4.31 21.44
C PRO A 140 -6.46 5.39 20.72
N ALA A 141 -6.33 6.65 21.14
CA ALA A 141 -7.17 7.77 20.67
C ALA A 141 -7.21 7.97 19.14
N HIS A 142 -6.23 7.47 18.39
CA HIS A 142 -6.18 7.57 16.93
C HIS A 142 -7.05 6.54 16.18
N TYR A 143 -7.54 5.51 16.86
CA TYR A 143 -8.52 4.56 16.32
C TYR A 143 -9.98 5.00 16.56
N ARG A 144 -10.22 5.85 17.57
CA ARG A 144 -11.53 6.43 17.87
C ARG A 144 -11.92 7.45 16.81
N GLN A 145 -12.65 7.02 15.80
CA GLN A 145 -13.38 7.94 14.92
C GLN A 145 -14.71 8.25 15.58
N SER A 146 -14.82 9.43 16.21
CA SER A 146 -16.13 9.94 16.63
C SER A 146 -16.99 10.08 15.38
N SER A 147 -18.22 9.56 15.41
CA SER A 147 -19.19 9.65 14.29
C SER A 147 -19.55 11.08 13.88
N LYS A 148 -19.05 12.09 14.61
CA LYS A 148 -19.19 13.52 14.33
C LYS A 148 -17.87 14.22 13.99
N SER A 149 -16.74 13.53 14.17
CA SER A 149 -15.41 13.98 13.80
C SER A 149 -14.94 13.10 12.67
N ARG A 150 -15.16 13.53 11.42
CA ARG A 150 -14.36 13.05 10.29
C ARG A 150 -12.92 12.97 10.77
N SER A 151 -12.37 11.77 10.91
CA SER A 151 -10.94 11.69 11.17
C SER A 151 -10.28 12.42 9.99
N ASN A 152 -9.51 13.48 10.26
CA ASN A 152 -8.88 14.28 9.19
C ASN A 152 -7.91 13.43 8.33
N TRP A 153 -7.69 12.18 8.73
CA TRP A 153 -6.74 11.23 8.19
C TRP A 153 -7.27 10.38 7.02
N LEU A 154 -8.55 9.99 7.00
CA LEU A 154 -9.13 9.18 5.92
C LEU A 154 -10.17 9.98 5.13
N GLN A 155 -9.76 10.53 3.99
CA GLN A 155 -10.67 11.23 3.08
C GLN A 155 -10.92 10.40 1.82
N PRO A 156 -12.15 10.35 1.29
CA PRO A 156 -12.43 9.71 0.01
C PRO A 156 -11.51 10.24 -1.10
N LYS A 157 -11.06 9.34 -1.98
CA LYS A 157 -10.11 9.59 -3.08
C LYS A 157 -8.70 10.00 -2.64
N GLN A 158 -8.32 9.77 -1.39
CA GLN A 158 -6.99 10.08 -0.89
C GLN A 158 -6.01 8.93 -1.18
N LEU A 159 -4.80 9.26 -1.64
CA LEU A 159 -3.67 8.33 -1.60
C LEU A 159 -3.23 8.15 -0.15
N LEU A 160 -3.22 6.92 0.36
CA LEU A 160 -3.03 6.70 1.78
C LEU A 160 -1.58 6.93 2.21
N GLY A 161 -0.58 6.79 1.36
CA GLY A 161 0.82 6.91 1.79
C GLY A 161 1.27 5.69 2.61
N MET A 162 0.68 4.51 2.36
CA MET A 162 0.93 3.29 3.14
C MET A 162 2.42 2.93 3.24
N PRO A 163 3.22 2.99 2.16
CA PRO A 163 4.65 2.69 2.25
C PRO A 163 5.37 3.57 3.27
N TRP A 164 5.13 4.89 3.24
CA TRP A 164 5.78 5.84 4.15
C TRP A 164 5.23 5.75 5.58
N ARG A 165 3.95 5.40 5.77
CA ARG A 165 3.40 5.13 7.10
C ARG A 165 4.09 3.95 7.76
N VAL A 166 4.24 2.85 7.03
CA VAL A 166 5.00 1.69 7.50
C VAL A 166 6.45 2.09 7.79
N ALA A 167 7.09 2.83 6.89
CA ALA A 167 8.48 3.21 7.08
C ALA A 167 8.70 4.06 8.35
N ILE A 168 7.84 5.04 8.58
CA ILE A 168 7.87 5.89 9.79
C ILE A 168 7.58 5.06 11.04
N ALA A 169 6.60 4.16 11.00
CA ALA A 169 6.28 3.28 12.13
C ALA A 169 7.46 2.35 12.47
N LEU A 170 8.14 1.80 11.47
CA LEU A 170 9.36 1.01 11.68
C LEU A 170 10.50 1.85 12.29
N GLN A 171 10.64 3.12 11.89
CA GLN A 171 11.60 4.03 12.54
C GLN A 171 11.27 4.27 14.01
N HIS A 172 9.98 4.42 14.35
CA HIS A 172 9.54 4.46 15.76
C HIS A 172 9.83 3.15 16.50
N ASP A 173 9.81 2.01 15.80
CA ASP A 173 10.20 0.68 16.31
C ASP A 173 11.74 0.43 16.21
N ALA A 174 12.53 1.50 16.26
CA ALA A 174 14.00 1.50 16.28
C ALA A 174 14.67 0.82 15.07
N TRP A 175 13.99 0.73 13.92
CA TRP A 175 14.67 0.41 12.66
C TRP A 175 15.39 1.65 12.11
N ILE A 176 16.50 1.44 11.43
CA ILE A 176 17.21 2.52 10.75
C ILE A 176 16.91 2.42 9.25
N LEU A 177 16.16 3.38 8.71
CA LEU A 177 15.94 3.52 7.27
C LEU A 177 17.20 4.11 6.61
N ARG A 178 17.68 3.48 5.54
CA ARG A 178 18.89 3.91 4.81
C ARG A 178 18.58 4.47 3.44
N ASN A 179 17.63 3.88 2.73
CA ASN A 179 17.22 4.33 1.40
C ASN A 179 15.73 4.11 1.17
N ASP A 180 15.11 5.07 0.50
CA ASP A 180 13.89 4.89 -0.28
C ASP A 180 14.31 4.74 -1.76
N ILE A 181 14.05 3.56 -2.34
CA ILE A 181 14.39 3.24 -3.72
C ILE A 181 13.10 3.15 -4.52
N ILE A 182 13.02 3.92 -5.61
CA ILE A 182 11.89 3.89 -6.53
C ILE A 182 12.07 2.76 -7.54
N TRP A 183 11.27 1.72 -7.42
CA TRP A 183 11.17 0.69 -8.45
C TRP A 183 10.19 1.13 -9.54
N HIS A 184 10.73 1.76 -10.58
CA HIS A 184 9.95 2.11 -11.77
C HIS A 184 9.61 0.85 -12.58
N LYS A 185 8.32 0.68 -12.91
CA LYS A 185 7.75 -0.42 -13.68
C LYS A 185 7.33 0.10 -15.08
N PRO A 186 8.19 -0.04 -16.12
CA PRO A 186 7.89 0.51 -17.45
C PRO A 186 6.60 -0.04 -18.07
N ASN A 187 6.28 -1.31 -17.78
CA ASN A 187 5.08 -1.99 -18.24
C ASN A 187 4.10 -2.18 -17.07
N HIS A 188 3.64 -1.08 -16.49
CA HIS A 188 2.65 -1.12 -15.41
C HIS A 188 1.24 -1.42 -15.97
N MET A 189 0.37 -1.99 -15.14
CA MET A 189 -1.04 -2.14 -15.51
C MET A 189 -1.68 -0.76 -15.71
N PRO A 190 -2.46 -0.54 -16.78
CA PRO A 190 -3.16 0.71 -16.99
C PRO A 190 -4.28 0.88 -15.95
N SER A 191 -4.47 2.10 -15.45
CA SER A 191 -5.57 2.45 -14.55
C SER A 191 -6.74 3.00 -15.37
N SER A 192 -7.95 2.48 -15.16
CA SER A 192 -9.19 3.00 -15.76
C SER A 192 -9.68 4.31 -15.12
N VAL A 193 -9.10 4.70 -13.98
CA VAL A 193 -9.44 5.91 -13.23
C VAL A 193 -8.94 7.15 -13.98
N LYS A 194 -9.83 8.12 -14.21
CA LYS A 194 -9.57 9.31 -15.05
C LYS A 194 -9.12 10.56 -14.27
N ASP A 195 -9.35 10.59 -12.95
CA ASP A 195 -9.12 11.77 -12.09
C ASP A 195 -7.86 11.66 -11.22
N ARG A 196 -6.91 10.80 -11.60
CA ARG A 196 -5.58 10.69 -10.97
C ARG A 196 -4.54 10.15 -11.94
N LEU A 197 -3.26 10.36 -11.62
CA LEU A 197 -2.16 9.76 -12.37
C LEU A 197 -2.08 8.26 -12.13
N THR A 198 -1.65 7.52 -13.16
CA THR A 198 -1.38 6.08 -13.00
C THR A 198 -0.11 5.89 -12.19
N ILE A 199 -0.15 5.04 -11.17
CA ILE A 199 1.03 4.67 -10.38
C ILE A 199 1.85 3.66 -11.19
N SER A 200 3.04 4.07 -11.62
CA SER A 200 3.99 3.26 -12.39
C SER A 200 5.22 2.83 -11.58
N TYR A 201 5.19 2.99 -10.26
CA TYR A 201 6.32 2.66 -9.39
C TYR A 201 5.89 2.04 -8.07
N GLU A 202 6.83 1.41 -7.38
CA GLU A 202 6.71 0.93 -6.00
C GLU A 202 7.89 1.42 -5.16
N HIS A 203 7.71 1.51 -3.84
CA HIS A 203 8.77 1.86 -2.92
C HIS A 203 9.48 0.59 -2.43
N VAL A 204 10.80 0.59 -2.53
CA VAL A 204 11.66 -0.43 -1.95
C VAL A 204 12.51 0.22 -0.86
N PHE A 205 12.18 -0.05 0.39
CA PHE A 205 12.90 0.49 1.54
C PHE A 205 14.03 -0.43 1.97
N LEU A 206 15.20 0.16 2.24
CA LEU A 206 16.33 -0.51 2.87
C LEU A 206 16.39 -0.16 4.36
N PHE A 207 16.12 -1.15 5.21
CA PHE A 207 16.22 -1.05 6.66
C PHE A 207 17.42 -1.82 7.20
N VAL A 208 17.98 -1.33 8.31
CA VAL A 208 19.08 -1.97 9.02
C VAL A 208 18.84 -1.96 10.54
N LYS A 209 19.41 -2.95 11.22
CA LYS A 209 19.23 -3.16 12.67
C LYS A 209 20.10 -2.23 13.51
N GLN A 210 21.28 -1.85 13.02
CA GLN A 210 22.25 -1.03 13.74
C GLN A 210 23.13 -0.22 12.78
N ARG A 211 23.87 0.75 13.31
CA ARG A 211 24.72 1.65 12.52
C ARG A 211 25.78 0.93 11.67
N ARG A 212 26.34 -0.17 12.18
CA ARG A 212 27.33 -1.00 11.47
C ARG A 212 26.63 -2.21 10.83
N TYR A 213 26.42 -2.15 9.53
CA TYR A 213 25.79 -3.20 8.73
C TYR A 213 26.61 -3.48 7.48
N TYR A 214 26.43 -4.66 6.89
CA TYR A 214 27.08 -5.04 5.65
C TYR A 214 26.37 -4.39 4.46
N PHE A 215 27.13 -3.71 3.61
CA PHE A 215 26.65 -3.20 2.32
C PHE A 215 27.82 -3.09 1.34
N ASP A 216 27.78 -3.88 0.26
CA ASP A 216 28.77 -3.83 -0.81
C ASP A 216 28.23 -2.95 -1.95
N LEU A 217 28.69 -1.69 -1.97
CA LEU A 217 28.31 -0.75 -3.01
C LEU A 217 28.96 -1.10 -4.34
N ASP A 218 30.17 -1.65 -4.33
CA ASP A 218 30.95 -1.94 -5.53
C ASP A 218 30.30 -3.09 -6.32
N ALA A 219 29.73 -4.08 -5.63
CA ALA A 219 28.99 -5.19 -6.22
C ALA A 219 27.78 -4.77 -7.08
N ILE A 220 27.18 -3.59 -6.82
CA ILE A 220 26.00 -3.09 -7.56
C ILE A 220 26.33 -1.92 -8.50
N ARG A 221 27.59 -1.52 -8.62
CA ARG A 221 27.99 -0.46 -9.57
C ARG A 221 27.77 -0.93 -10.99
N LYS A 222 27.27 -0.01 -11.83
CA LYS A 222 27.27 -0.19 -13.28
C LYS A 222 28.55 0.39 -13.87
N PRO A 223 29.18 -0.30 -14.84
CA PRO A 223 30.34 0.24 -15.51
C PRO A 223 30.00 1.57 -16.20
N LEU A 224 30.95 2.48 -16.21
CA LEU A 224 30.79 3.75 -16.92
C LEU A 224 30.62 3.51 -18.42
N SER A 225 29.81 4.35 -19.06
CA SER A 225 29.68 4.30 -20.52
C SER A 225 31.03 4.59 -21.18
N LYS A 226 31.28 4.00 -22.37
CA LYS A 226 32.50 4.26 -23.15
C LYS A 226 32.71 5.76 -23.40
N GLY A 227 31.64 6.49 -23.72
CA GLY A 227 31.69 7.94 -23.93
C GLY A 227 32.09 8.70 -22.65
N THR A 228 31.59 8.27 -21.49
CA THR A 228 31.99 8.85 -20.19
C THR A 228 33.47 8.60 -19.91
N LEU A 229 33.97 7.39 -20.16
CA LEU A 229 35.39 7.06 -19.98
C LEU A 229 36.30 7.91 -20.88
N LEU A 230 35.91 8.12 -22.14
CA LEU A 230 36.63 8.98 -23.08
C LEU A 230 36.67 10.43 -22.59
N ARG A 231 35.55 10.96 -22.08
CA ARG A 231 35.49 12.32 -21.52
C ARG A 231 36.38 12.48 -20.28
N ILE A 232 36.38 11.51 -19.37
CA ILE A 232 37.21 11.57 -18.15
C ILE A 232 38.71 11.54 -18.48
N ARG A 233 39.11 10.83 -19.55
CA ARG A 233 40.51 10.73 -19.98
C ARG A 233 41.06 11.99 -20.66
N GLN A 234 40.20 12.93 -21.05
CA GLN A 234 40.63 14.16 -21.72
C GLN A 234 41.13 15.18 -20.69
N LYS A 235 42.33 15.74 -20.91
CA LYS A 235 42.98 16.69 -19.98
C LYS A 235 42.20 18.01 -19.80
N ASN A 236 41.60 18.54 -20.87
CA ASN A 236 40.99 19.88 -20.89
C ASN A 236 39.57 19.83 -21.49
N ILE A 237 38.65 20.65 -20.97
CA ILE A 237 37.26 20.79 -21.45
C ILE A 237 37.18 21.17 -22.94
N GLU A 238 38.16 21.93 -23.44
CA GLU A 238 38.20 22.42 -24.83
C GLU A 238 38.27 21.29 -25.87
N ASN A 239 38.89 20.16 -25.48
CA ASN A 239 39.06 18.98 -26.33
C ASN A 239 37.91 17.98 -26.22
N GLN A 240 36.80 18.32 -25.53
CA GLN A 240 35.61 17.48 -25.54
C GLN A 240 34.88 17.62 -26.89
N PRO A 241 34.85 16.58 -27.74
CA PRO A 241 33.84 16.52 -28.79
C PRO A 241 32.52 16.34 -28.04
N GLY A 242 31.72 17.40 -27.99
CA GLY A 242 30.40 17.32 -27.39
C GLY A 242 29.57 16.20 -28.03
N GLY A 243 28.47 15.81 -27.38
CA GLY A 243 27.58 14.81 -27.98
C GLY A 243 27.04 15.29 -29.35
N PRO A 244 26.37 14.41 -30.12
CA PRO A 244 25.76 14.79 -31.40
C PRO A 244 24.92 16.08 -31.32
N LYS A 245 24.21 16.27 -30.18
CA LYS A 245 23.43 17.47 -29.88
C LYS A 245 24.27 18.74 -29.72
N THR A 246 25.48 18.64 -29.19
CA THR A 246 26.39 19.78 -28.98
C THR A 246 27.13 20.16 -30.26
N LEU A 247 27.41 19.19 -31.13
CA LEU A 247 28.06 19.41 -32.43
C LEU A 247 27.13 20.11 -33.43
N ALA A 248 25.82 19.82 -33.39
CA ALA A 248 24.80 20.50 -34.21
C ALA A 248 24.76 22.02 -33.93
N LEU A 249 24.72 22.42 -32.65
CA LEU A 249 24.71 23.82 -32.22
C LEU A 249 26.00 24.60 -32.56
N ARG A 250 27.13 23.92 -32.72
CA ARG A 250 28.40 24.56 -33.12
C ARG A 250 28.46 24.84 -34.62
N ARG A 251 27.80 24.05 -35.46
CA ARG A 251 27.74 24.27 -36.92
C ARG A 251 26.86 25.46 -37.27
N GLU A 252 25.71 25.61 -36.59
CA GLU A 252 24.79 26.73 -36.81
C GLU A 252 25.38 28.10 -36.41
N ARG A 253 26.37 28.13 -35.52
CA ARG A 253 27.05 29.38 -35.09
C ARG A 253 28.27 29.76 -35.93
N SER A 254 28.74 28.90 -36.82
CA SER A 254 29.88 29.18 -37.69
C SER A 254 29.47 29.66 -39.09
N GLU A 255 28.17 29.73 -39.37
CA GLU A 255 27.60 30.13 -40.68
C GLU A 255 27.00 31.55 -40.67
N THR A 256 27.30 32.37 -39.66
CA THR A 256 26.99 33.81 -39.58
C THR A 256 28.25 34.60 -39.29
#